data_AF-A0A2H0T5P8-F1
#
_entry.id   AF-A0A2H0T5P8-F1
#
_cell.length_a   1.000
_cell.length_b   1.000
_cell.length_c   1.000
_cell.angle_alpha   90.00
_cell.angle_beta   90.00
_cell.angle_gamma   90.00
#
_symmetry.space_group_name_H-M   'P 1'
#
loop_
_entity.id
_entity.type
_entity.pdbx_description
1 polymer ?
#
loop_
_entity_poly.entity_id
_entity_poly.type
_entity_poly.pdbx_seq_one_letter_code
_entity_poly.pdbx_strand_id
1 'polypeptide(L)'
;MTGRKPRKIHPHTKLTPNIKVDIIKTKRKVNYGPLKMKIYLKDKYSLDISTTAIYKFYKKKRLIRKPQKKLKWYIPMKKPYLALIPGENVQLDVKYVPGRNKYNTWEYQYRFIDTVTNLQYAVNMICKDSMATIEAFKLASKYFPFIITGIQTDNGSEFRGYFHKYLIKSNIIHRYIPKHSAPWNGKVERANRSVDDEYYLNIHRPWKTIQEYTNWYNYERPHVGKSMNGTTPYQKFLSLTLKSV
;
A
#
# COMPACT_ATOMS: atom_id res chain seq x y z
N MET A 1 -18.14 14.36 -59.40
CA MET A 1 -18.65 14.98 -58.14
C MET A 1 -18.56 13.96 -57.01
N THR A 2 -17.46 13.95 -56.26
CA THR A 2 -17.29 13.04 -55.10
C THR A 2 -17.89 13.69 -53.86
N GLY A 3 -19.08 13.25 -53.48
CA GLY A 3 -19.78 13.74 -52.29
C GLY A 3 -18.95 13.56 -51.03
N ARG A 4 -18.62 14.66 -50.34
CA ARG A 4 -17.98 14.62 -49.01
C ARG A 4 -18.87 13.83 -48.06
N LYS A 5 -18.33 12.75 -47.47
CA LYS A 5 -18.97 12.03 -46.35
C LYS A 5 -19.35 13.04 -45.25
N PRO A 6 -20.57 12.96 -44.67
CA PRO A 6 -20.98 13.87 -43.61
C PRO A 6 -20.00 13.79 -42.43
N ARG A 7 -19.57 14.95 -41.92
CA ARG A 7 -18.68 15.06 -40.76
C ARG A 7 -19.29 14.28 -39.58
N LYS A 8 -18.53 13.35 -38.98
CA LYS A 8 -18.94 12.68 -37.74
C LYS A 8 -19.27 13.74 -36.69
N ILE A 9 -20.50 13.70 -36.20
CA ILE A 9 -21.04 14.64 -35.23
C ILE A 9 -20.18 14.61 -33.96
N HIS A 10 -19.58 15.74 -33.60
CA HIS A 10 -18.73 15.87 -32.42
C HIS A 10 -19.53 15.46 -31.15
N PRO A 11 -18.94 14.79 -30.15
CA PRO A 11 -19.66 14.32 -28.95
C PRO A 11 -20.37 15.44 -28.16
N HIS A 12 -20.00 16.70 -28.39
CA HIS A 12 -20.67 17.87 -27.81
C HIS A 12 -22.10 18.09 -28.32
N THR A 13 -22.47 17.50 -29.47
CA THR A 13 -23.81 17.61 -30.07
C THR A 13 -24.79 16.59 -29.48
N LYS A 14 -24.32 15.52 -28.82
CA LYS A 14 -25.19 14.50 -28.19
C LYS A 14 -25.91 14.99 -26.93
N LEU A 15 -25.40 16.04 -26.28
CA LEU A 15 -26.04 16.67 -25.12
C LEU A 15 -26.95 17.81 -25.58
N THR A 16 -28.06 17.46 -26.21
CA THR A 16 -29.11 18.44 -26.56
C THR A 16 -29.68 19.11 -25.31
N PRO A 17 -30.31 20.29 -25.43
CA PRO A 17 -30.90 20.98 -24.28
C PRO A 17 -31.83 20.09 -23.45
N ASN A 18 -32.67 19.29 -24.09
CA ASN A 18 -33.62 18.39 -23.44
C ASN A 18 -32.90 17.31 -22.61
N ILE A 19 -31.85 16.71 -23.17
CA ILE A 19 -31.05 15.70 -22.47
C ILE A 19 -30.33 16.32 -21.27
N LYS A 20 -29.79 17.54 -21.41
CA LYS A 20 -29.14 18.25 -20.30
C LYS A 20 -30.12 18.50 -19.14
N VAL A 21 -31.36 18.88 -19.43
CA VAL A 21 -32.41 19.07 -18.41
C VAL A 21 -32.72 17.75 -17.72
N ASP A 22 -32.90 16.66 -18.48
CA ASP A 22 -33.20 15.34 -17.92
C ASP A 22 -32.05 14.82 -17.06
N ILE A 23 -30.80 14.97 -17.52
CA ILE A 23 -29.60 14.63 -16.74
C ILE A 23 -29.58 15.41 -15.41
N ILE A 24 -29.91 16.71 -15.41
CA ILE A 24 -29.96 17.52 -14.18
C ILE A 24 -31.07 17.01 -13.25
N LYS A 25 -32.29 16.80 -13.77
CA LYS A 25 -33.44 16.30 -12.99
C LYS A 25 -33.13 14.94 -12.36
N THR A 26 -32.69 13.99 -13.17
CA THR A 26 -32.32 12.65 -12.71
C THR A 26 -31.16 12.69 -11.72
N LYS A 27 -30.12 13.50 -11.98
CA LYS A 27 -29.01 13.68 -11.02
C LYS A 27 -29.50 14.26 -9.69
N ARG A 28 -30.46 15.19 -9.68
CA ARG A 28 -31.04 15.74 -8.44
C ARG A 28 -31.96 14.74 -7.72
N LYS A 29 -32.73 13.94 -8.45
CA LYS A 29 -33.65 12.94 -7.88
C LYS A 29 -32.90 11.76 -7.26
N VAL A 30 -32.04 11.10 -8.03
CA VAL A 30 -31.43 9.80 -7.67
C VAL A 30 -29.91 9.83 -7.48
N ASN A 31 -29.26 10.96 -7.78
CA ASN A 31 -27.81 11.15 -7.60
C ASN A 31 -26.90 10.18 -8.38
N TYR A 32 -27.32 9.68 -9.55
CA TYR A 32 -26.52 8.76 -10.36
C TYR A 32 -25.09 9.25 -10.62
N GLY A 33 -24.12 8.35 -10.44
CA GLY A 33 -22.74 8.55 -10.89
C GLY A 33 -22.65 8.50 -12.43
N PRO A 34 -21.53 8.92 -13.02
CA PRO A 34 -21.39 8.99 -14.48
C PRO A 34 -21.68 7.68 -15.23
N LEU A 35 -21.30 6.54 -14.65
CA LEU A 35 -21.57 5.22 -15.24
C LEU A 35 -23.06 4.88 -15.25
N LYS A 36 -23.74 5.03 -14.12
CA LYS A 36 -25.20 4.80 -14.03
C LYS A 36 -25.99 5.76 -14.93
N MET A 37 -25.54 7.01 -15.04
CA MET A 37 -26.15 7.99 -15.94
C MET A 37 -25.92 7.63 -17.41
N LYS A 38 -24.74 7.11 -17.78
CA LYS A 38 -24.50 6.59 -19.13
C LYS A 38 -25.49 5.47 -19.46
N ILE A 39 -25.67 4.51 -18.56
CA ILE A 39 -26.62 3.39 -18.75
C ILE A 39 -28.03 3.94 -18.90
N TYR A 40 -28.46 4.82 -17.99
CA TYR A 40 -29.77 5.49 -18.06
C TYR A 40 -30.04 6.18 -19.41
N LEU A 41 -29.04 6.91 -19.94
CA LEU A 41 -29.18 7.61 -21.23
C LEU A 41 -29.18 6.65 -22.41
N LYS A 42 -28.44 5.53 -22.30
CA LYS A 42 -28.46 4.47 -23.30
C LYS A 42 -29.82 3.78 -23.34
N ASP A 43 -30.38 3.44 -22.19
CA ASP A 43 -31.65 2.70 -22.11
C ASP A 43 -32.85 3.56 -22.51
N LYS A 44 -32.86 4.83 -22.07
CA LYS A 44 -34.02 5.74 -22.29
C LYS A 44 -34.00 6.43 -23.66
N TYR A 45 -32.80 6.69 -24.21
CA TYR A 45 -32.65 7.53 -25.41
C TYR A 45 -31.78 6.88 -26.50
N SER A 46 -31.31 5.64 -26.31
CA SER A 46 -30.34 4.98 -27.21
C SER A 46 -29.06 5.80 -27.42
N LEU A 47 -28.68 6.62 -26.43
CA LEU A 47 -27.56 7.55 -26.51
C LEU A 47 -26.34 7.05 -25.74
N ASP A 48 -25.29 6.69 -26.48
CA ASP A 48 -24.00 6.39 -25.89
C ASP A 48 -23.15 7.67 -25.72
N ILE A 49 -23.07 8.13 -24.47
CA ILE A 49 -22.25 9.27 -24.02
C ILE A 49 -21.19 8.76 -23.06
N SER A 50 -19.95 9.23 -23.22
CA SER A 50 -18.85 8.82 -22.34
C SER A 50 -19.07 9.27 -20.89
N THR A 51 -18.67 8.43 -19.94
CA THR A 51 -18.70 8.76 -18.50
C THR A 51 -17.92 10.02 -18.19
N THR A 52 -16.82 10.27 -18.91
CA THR A 52 -16.02 11.50 -18.82
C THR A 52 -16.80 12.75 -19.23
N ALA A 53 -17.60 12.70 -20.31
CA ALA A 53 -18.42 13.82 -20.75
C ALA A 53 -19.52 14.15 -19.73
N ILE A 54 -20.19 13.12 -19.19
CA ILE A 54 -21.19 13.28 -18.13
C ILE A 54 -20.55 13.88 -16.87
N TYR A 55 -19.38 13.40 -16.47
CA TYR A 55 -18.65 13.94 -15.33
C TYR A 55 -18.24 15.42 -15.51
N LYS A 56 -17.73 15.79 -16.70
CA LYS A 56 -17.43 17.18 -17.06
C LYS A 56 -18.70 18.06 -16.98
N PHE A 57 -19.84 17.56 -17.45
CA PHE A 57 -21.12 18.25 -17.34
C PHE A 57 -21.55 18.44 -15.87
N TYR A 58 -21.43 17.39 -15.03
CA TYR A 58 -21.71 17.49 -13.59
C TYR A 58 -20.84 18.52 -12.89
N LYS A 59 -19.53 18.57 -13.22
CA LYS A 59 -18.62 19.61 -12.71
C LYS A 59 -19.08 21.00 -13.15
N LYS A 60 -19.33 21.20 -14.45
CA LYS A 60 -19.76 22.50 -15.00
C LYS A 60 -21.06 23.00 -14.37
N LYS A 61 -22.01 22.10 -14.09
CA LYS A 61 -23.30 22.42 -13.48
C LYS A 61 -23.32 22.32 -11.95
N ARG A 62 -22.16 22.11 -11.30
CA ARG A 62 -22.01 21.99 -9.83
C ARG A 62 -22.97 20.94 -9.21
N LEU A 63 -23.19 19.81 -9.88
CA LEU A 63 -24.11 18.74 -9.45
C LEU A 63 -23.45 17.64 -8.59
N ILE A 64 -22.16 17.79 -8.27
CA ILE A 64 -21.42 16.81 -7.48
C ILE A 64 -21.66 17.12 -6.00
N ARG A 65 -22.51 16.33 -5.34
CA ARG A 65 -22.88 16.53 -3.93
C ARG A 65 -21.73 16.27 -2.95
N LYS A 66 -21.00 15.17 -3.14
CA LYS A 66 -19.85 14.81 -2.30
C LYS A 66 -18.59 14.89 -3.15
N PRO A 67 -17.72 15.89 -2.95
CA PRO A 67 -16.42 15.89 -3.60
C PRO A 67 -15.62 14.67 -3.12
N GLN A 68 -14.80 14.11 -4.02
CA GLN A 68 -13.85 13.09 -3.62
C GLN A 68 -12.87 13.74 -2.62
N LYS A 69 -12.86 13.26 -1.37
CA LYS A 69 -11.94 13.79 -0.35
C LYS A 69 -10.51 13.56 -0.82
N LYS A 70 -9.79 14.64 -1.12
CA LYS A 70 -8.34 14.58 -1.26
C LYS A 70 -7.76 14.55 0.15
N LEU A 71 -7.07 13.46 0.48
CA LEU A 71 -6.37 13.34 1.75
C LEU A 71 -5.12 14.23 1.66
N LYS A 72 -5.14 15.40 2.32
CA LYS A 72 -4.01 16.36 2.28
C LYS A 72 -2.69 15.76 2.78
N TRP A 73 -2.76 14.82 3.72
CA TRP A 73 -1.60 14.11 4.27
C TRP A 73 -1.06 13.02 3.34
N TYR A 74 -1.81 12.64 2.29
CA TYR A 74 -1.43 11.56 1.41
C TYR A 74 -0.59 12.07 0.24
N ILE A 75 0.72 11.94 0.36
CA ILE A 75 1.68 12.20 -0.71
C ILE A 75 2.47 10.90 -0.92
N PRO A 76 2.09 10.05 -1.88
CA PRO A 76 2.85 8.84 -2.16
C PRO A 76 4.21 9.22 -2.77
N MET A 77 5.18 8.34 -2.58
CA MET A 77 6.50 8.48 -3.19
C MET A 77 6.40 8.58 -4.71
N LYS A 78 7.23 9.44 -5.33
CA LYS A 78 7.28 9.56 -6.80
C LYS A 78 8.31 8.63 -7.43
N LYS A 79 9.31 8.20 -6.67
CA LYS A 79 10.40 7.32 -7.06
C LYS A 79 10.68 6.34 -5.92
N PRO A 80 11.25 5.15 -6.19
CA PRO A 80 11.73 4.25 -5.14
C PRO A 80 12.72 5.00 -4.24
N TYR A 81 12.58 4.83 -2.92
CA TYR A 81 13.52 5.38 -1.96
C TYR A 81 14.71 4.44 -1.79
N LEU A 82 15.91 4.97 -1.94
CA LEU A 82 17.16 4.23 -1.70
C LEU A 82 17.74 4.71 -0.36
N ALA A 83 17.65 3.87 0.67
CA ALA A 83 18.32 4.13 1.93
C ALA A 83 19.82 3.81 1.82
N LEU A 84 20.63 4.60 2.53
CA LEU A 84 22.07 4.47 2.60
C LEU A 84 22.52 3.96 3.97
N ILE A 85 21.81 4.35 5.03
CA ILE A 85 22.14 3.95 6.41
C ILE A 85 21.05 3.06 7.03
N PRO A 86 21.40 2.14 7.94
CA PRO A 86 20.42 1.32 8.65
C PRO A 86 19.37 2.19 9.38
N GLY A 87 18.10 1.79 9.29
CA GLY A 87 16.99 2.50 9.96
C GLY A 87 16.41 3.67 9.18
N GLU A 88 17.05 4.10 8.09
CA GLU A 88 16.58 5.20 7.26
C GLU A 88 15.29 4.86 6.50
N ASN A 89 15.14 3.60 6.09
CA ASN A 89 13.95 3.10 5.45
C ASN A 89 13.70 1.64 5.82
N VAL A 90 12.81 1.45 6.80
CA VAL A 90 12.30 0.14 7.21
C VAL A 90 10.96 -0.11 6.53
N GLN A 91 10.85 -1.19 5.78
CA GLN A 91 9.59 -1.62 5.18
C GLN A 91 8.76 -2.36 6.21
N LEU A 92 7.47 -2.00 6.29
CA LEU A 92 6.49 -2.65 7.15
C LEU A 92 5.39 -3.28 6.29
N ASP A 93 5.14 -4.56 6.53
CA ASP A 93 4.05 -5.31 5.94
C ASP A 93 3.27 -6.10 7.01
N VAL A 94 2.00 -6.38 6.73
CA VAL A 94 1.13 -7.15 7.63
C VAL A 94 0.52 -8.33 6.88
N LYS A 95 0.84 -9.54 7.36
CA LYS A 95 0.35 -10.79 6.79
C LYS A 95 -0.58 -11.52 7.77
N TYR A 96 -1.59 -12.19 7.23
CA TYR A 96 -2.46 -13.10 7.97
C TYR A 96 -1.80 -14.46 8.10
N VAL A 97 -1.68 -14.98 9.32
CA VAL A 97 -0.96 -16.22 9.62
C VAL A 97 -1.75 -17.12 10.58
N PRO A 98 -1.54 -18.45 10.57
CA PRO A 98 -2.17 -19.34 11.54
C PRO A 98 -1.81 -18.94 12.98
N GLY A 99 -2.80 -18.95 13.87
CA GLY A 99 -2.64 -18.60 15.28
C GLY A 99 -1.86 -19.66 16.08
N ARG A 100 -1.20 -19.24 17.16
CA ARG A 100 -0.28 -20.10 17.94
C ARG A 100 -0.98 -21.21 18.72
N ASN A 101 -2.20 -20.97 19.19
CA ASN A 101 -2.81 -21.77 20.27
C ASN A 101 -4.06 -22.56 19.88
N LYS A 102 -4.58 -22.46 18.66
CA LYS A 102 -5.77 -23.21 18.24
C LYS A 102 -5.78 -23.48 16.73
N TYR A 103 -6.07 -24.72 16.36
CA TYR A 103 -6.61 -25.03 15.04
C TYR A 103 -7.75 -24.05 14.74
N ASN A 104 -7.76 -23.45 13.54
CA ASN A 104 -8.76 -22.48 13.08
C ASN A 104 -8.71 -21.06 13.69
N THR A 105 -7.65 -20.67 14.38
CA THR A 105 -7.42 -19.26 14.74
C THR A 105 -6.38 -18.62 13.84
N TRP A 106 -6.42 -17.30 13.74
CA TRP A 106 -5.53 -16.54 12.89
C TRP A 106 -5.06 -15.28 13.58
N GLU A 107 -3.82 -14.90 13.28
CA GLU A 107 -3.14 -13.74 13.82
C GLU A 107 -2.66 -12.84 12.67
N TYR A 108 -2.34 -11.60 13.01
CA TYR A 108 -1.75 -10.63 12.08
C TYR A 108 -0.28 -10.48 12.40
N GLN A 109 0.57 -11.00 11.53
CA GLN A 109 2.01 -10.87 11.64
C GLN A 109 2.47 -9.56 11.02
N TYR A 110 3.01 -8.68 11.85
CA TYR A 110 3.70 -7.47 11.43
C TYR A 110 5.16 -7.81 11.20
N ARG A 111 5.65 -7.52 10.00
CA ARG A 111 7.06 -7.70 9.63
C ARG A 111 7.69 -6.37 9.30
N PHE A 112 8.80 -6.09 9.97
CA PHE A 112 9.66 -4.95 9.73
C PHE A 112 10.95 -5.46 9.11
N ILE A 113 11.40 -4.84 8.03
CA ILE A 113 12.69 -5.17 7.42
C ILE A 113 13.43 -3.89 7.03
N ASP A 114 14.66 -3.78 7.48
CA ASP A 114 15.56 -2.69 7.07
C ASP A 114 16.05 -2.93 5.64
N THR A 115 15.89 -1.91 4.78
CA THR A 115 16.17 -2.06 3.35
C THR A 115 17.66 -2.11 3.03
N VAL A 116 18.52 -1.64 3.94
CA VAL A 116 19.97 -1.62 3.79
C VAL A 116 20.58 -2.96 4.21
N THR A 117 20.30 -3.40 5.44
CA THR A 117 20.91 -4.57 6.08
C THR A 117 20.16 -5.88 5.84
N ASN A 118 18.87 -5.79 5.47
CA ASN A 118 17.88 -6.88 5.53
C ASN A 118 17.61 -7.40 6.96
N LEU A 119 18.04 -6.70 8.02
CA LEU A 119 17.65 -7.07 9.39
C LEU A 119 16.14 -7.00 9.48
N GLN A 120 15.53 -8.04 10.06
CA GLN A 120 14.10 -8.09 10.21
C GLN A 120 13.63 -8.35 11.63
N TYR A 121 12.42 -7.90 11.91
CA TYR A 121 11.70 -8.18 13.13
C TYR A 121 10.27 -8.58 12.78
N ALA A 122 9.76 -9.61 13.45
CA ALA A 122 8.39 -10.08 13.26
C ALA A 122 7.69 -10.22 14.61
N VAL A 123 6.44 -9.77 14.68
CA VAL A 123 5.57 -9.92 15.85
C VAL A 123 4.15 -10.20 15.39
N ASN A 124 3.47 -11.10 16.12
CA ASN A 124 2.08 -11.42 15.86
C ASN A 124 1.18 -10.58 16.78
N MET A 125 0.14 -9.98 16.22
CA MET A 125 -0.89 -9.22 16.93
C MET A 125 -2.26 -9.85 16.68
N ILE A 126 -3.19 -9.64 17.61
CA ILE A 126 -4.54 -10.21 17.56
C ILE A 126 -5.45 -9.43 16.59
N CYS A 127 -5.19 -8.13 16.42
CA CYS A 127 -5.97 -7.26 15.52
C CYS A 127 -5.10 -6.53 14.49
N LYS A 128 -5.76 -6.06 13.43
CA LYS A 128 -5.18 -5.28 12.33
C LYS A 128 -5.77 -3.86 12.34
N ASP A 129 -5.29 -3.04 13.25
CA ASP A 129 -5.65 -1.63 13.35
C ASP A 129 -4.42 -0.75 13.63
N SER A 130 -4.63 0.57 13.64
CA SER A 130 -3.54 1.53 13.85
C SER A 130 -2.91 1.45 15.24
N MET A 131 -3.64 1.03 16.28
CA MET A 131 -3.09 0.91 17.64
C MET A 131 -2.17 -0.29 17.75
N ALA A 132 -2.61 -1.45 17.25
CA ALA A 132 -1.76 -2.64 17.13
C ALA A 132 -0.51 -2.36 16.26
N THR A 133 -0.66 -1.56 15.20
CA THR A 133 0.47 -1.13 14.38
C THR A 133 1.48 -0.29 15.17
N ILE A 134 1.01 0.63 16.03
CA ILE A 134 1.88 1.44 16.90
C ILE A 134 2.61 0.55 17.91
N GLU A 135 1.92 -0.40 18.54
CA GLU A 135 2.53 -1.34 19.48
C GLU A 135 3.58 -2.22 18.81
N ALA A 136 3.27 -2.81 17.66
CA ALA A 136 4.21 -3.58 16.86
C ALA A 136 5.43 -2.74 16.47
N PHE A 137 5.23 -1.48 16.08
CA PHE A 137 6.32 -0.56 15.75
C PHE A 137 7.20 -0.22 16.97
N LYS A 138 6.61 -0.04 18.16
CA LYS A 138 7.39 0.19 19.40
C LYS A 138 8.26 -1.01 19.75
N LEU A 139 7.73 -2.23 19.60
CA LEU A 139 8.49 -3.46 19.80
C LEU A 139 9.65 -3.57 18.79
N ALA A 140 9.38 -3.27 17.51
CA ALA A 140 10.41 -3.24 16.47
C ALA A 140 11.51 -2.22 16.78
N SER A 141 11.12 -1.00 17.19
CA SER A 141 12.06 0.07 17.54
C SER A 141 12.96 -0.28 18.73
N LYS A 142 12.47 -1.10 19.67
CA LYS A 142 13.25 -1.63 20.78
C LYS A 142 14.18 -2.78 20.36
N TYR A 143 13.78 -3.56 19.35
CA TYR A 143 14.54 -4.71 18.88
C TYR A 143 15.73 -4.33 18.00
N PHE A 144 15.55 -3.39 17.07
CA PHE A 144 16.61 -3.06 16.12
C PHE A 144 17.80 -2.36 16.80
N PRO A 145 19.04 -2.64 16.37
CA PRO A 145 20.24 -2.03 16.93
C PRO A 145 20.52 -0.62 16.37
N PHE A 146 19.50 0.04 15.81
CA PHE A 146 19.58 1.37 15.20
C PHE A 146 18.27 2.12 15.38
N ILE A 147 18.32 3.44 15.24
CA ILE A 147 17.15 4.30 15.31
C ILE A 147 16.41 4.26 13.96
N ILE A 148 15.11 3.95 14.00
CA ILE A 148 14.27 4.02 12.81
C ILE A 148 13.89 5.48 12.57
N THR A 149 14.37 6.06 11.47
CA THR A 149 14.04 7.43 11.05
C THR A 149 13.02 7.47 9.92
N GLY A 150 12.76 6.33 9.27
CA GLY A 150 11.72 6.24 8.24
C GLY A 150 11.08 4.88 8.11
N ILE A 151 9.75 4.89 7.96
CA ILE A 151 8.91 3.73 7.70
C ILE A 151 8.33 3.82 6.29
N GLN A 152 8.41 2.72 5.54
CA GLN A 152 7.76 2.56 4.26
C GLN A 152 6.63 1.52 4.36
N THR A 153 5.43 1.89 3.94
CA THR A 153 4.28 0.97 3.92
C THR A 153 3.54 1.00 2.59
N ASP A 154 2.67 0.01 2.43
CA ASP A 154 1.62 0.05 1.44
C ASP A 154 0.51 1.06 1.80
N ASN A 155 -0.60 0.98 1.08
CA ASN A 155 -1.75 1.85 1.23
C ASN A 155 -2.85 1.29 2.17
N GLY A 156 -2.52 0.33 3.03
CA GLY A 156 -3.41 -0.27 4.03
C GLY A 156 -4.06 0.75 4.96
N SER A 157 -5.24 0.42 5.48
CA SER A 157 -5.97 1.29 6.42
C SER A 157 -5.29 1.41 7.78
N GLU A 158 -4.64 0.33 8.22
CA GLU A 158 -3.87 0.21 9.47
C GLU A 158 -2.73 1.23 9.54
N PHE A 159 -2.07 1.49 8.41
CA PHE A 159 -0.95 2.44 8.31
C PHE A 159 -1.40 3.90 8.17
N ARG A 160 -2.70 4.17 8.10
CA ARG A 160 -3.25 5.52 7.94
C ARG A 160 -3.75 6.05 9.27
N GLY A 161 -4.15 7.32 9.28
CA GLY A 161 -4.83 7.90 10.45
C GLY A 161 -3.90 8.00 11.66
N TYR A 162 -4.16 7.20 12.70
CA TYR A 162 -3.45 7.30 13.99
C TYR A 162 -1.98 6.91 13.88
N PHE A 163 -1.66 5.83 13.17
CA PHE A 163 -0.26 5.40 13.00
C PHE A 163 0.58 6.46 12.28
N HIS A 164 0.05 7.02 11.18
CA HIS A 164 0.70 8.11 10.47
C HIS A 164 0.94 9.34 11.35
N LYS A 165 -0.06 9.74 12.14
CA LYS A 165 0.08 10.86 13.10
C LYS A 165 1.12 10.56 14.17
N TYR A 166 1.17 9.33 14.67
CA TYR A 166 2.16 8.88 15.65
C TYR A 166 3.58 9.01 15.09
N LEU A 167 3.83 8.55 13.86
CA LEU A 167 5.13 8.68 13.22
C LEU A 167 5.55 10.15 13.05
N ILE A 168 4.66 11.02 12.56
CA ILE A 168 4.94 12.45 12.44
C ILE A 168 5.31 13.07 13.79
N LYS A 169 4.53 12.78 14.84
CA LYS A 169 4.81 13.27 16.20
C LYS A 169 6.14 12.77 16.75
N SER A 170 6.57 11.60 16.32
CA SER A 170 7.84 10.97 16.71
C SER A 170 9.00 11.36 15.80
N ASN A 171 8.81 12.31 14.88
CA ASN A 171 9.79 12.74 13.89
C ASN A 171 10.29 11.61 12.96
N ILE A 172 9.41 10.67 12.64
CA ILE A 172 9.69 9.53 11.74
C ILE A 172 8.99 9.78 10.40
N ILE A 173 9.76 9.68 9.32
CA ILE A 173 9.26 9.87 7.95
C ILE A 173 8.38 8.68 7.56
N HIS A 174 7.12 8.95 7.18
CA HIS A 174 6.23 7.93 6.64
C HIS A 174 6.21 8.00 5.10
N ARG A 175 6.73 6.97 4.45
CA ARG A 175 6.79 6.82 2.99
C ARG A 175 5.71 5.85 2.48
N TYR A 176 4.69 6.37 1.82
CA TYR A 176 3.68 5.53 1.17
C TYR A 176 4.11 5.15 -0.25
N ILE A 177 4.08 3.86 -0.60
CA ILE A 177 4.23 3.45 -1.99
C ILE A 177 2.98 3.85 -2.80
N PRO A 178 3.12 4.22 -4.09
CA PRO A 178 1.98 4.43 -4.97
C PRO A 178 1.16 3.15 -5.16
N LYS A 179 -0.10 3.33 -5.55
CA LYS A 179 -0.92 2.21 -6.04
C LYS A 179 -0.26 1.58 -7.26
N HIS A 180 -0.32 0.24 -7.34
CA HIS A 180 0.29 -0.55 -8.41
C HIS A 180 1.84 -0.44 -8.48
N SER A 181 2.48 -0.14 -7.35
CA SER A 181 3.95 -0.12 -7.22
C SER A 181 4.45 -1.16 -6.21
N ALA A 182 3.81 -2.35 -6.20
CA ALA A 182 4.21 -3.50 -5.37
C ALA A 182 5.71 -3.80 -5.40
N PRO A 183 6.42 -3.72 -6.56
CA PRO A 183 7.86 -3.98 -6.59
C PRO A 183 8.70 -3.09 -5.67
N TRP A 184 8.20 -1.93 -5.25
CA TRP A 184 8.92 -1.01 -4.37
C TRP A 184 8.99 -1.53 -2.92
N ASN A 185 8.17 -2.54 -2.58
CA ASN A 185 8.22 -3.29 -1.33
C ASN A 185 8.90 -4.65 -1.47
N GLY A 186 9.70 -4.85 -2.52
CA GLY A 186 10.25 -6.17 -2.87
C GLY A 186 11.17 -6.80 -1.80
N LYS A 187 11.70 -6.03 -0.83
CA LYS A 187 12.51 -6.59 0.27
C LYS A 187 11.63 -7.33 1.27
N VAL A 188 10.55 -6.70 1.74
CA VAL A 188 9.61 -7.34 2.67
C VAL A 188 8.83 -8.47 2.00
N GLU A 189 8.44 -8.31 0.73
CA GLU A 189 7.80 -9.39 -0.03
C GLU A 189 8.70 -10.62 -0.16
N ARG A 190 10.00 -10.42 -0.42
CA ARG A 190 10.97 -11.52 -0.47
C ARG A 190 11.17 -12.17 0.91
N ALA A 191 11.27 -11.37 1.97
CA ALA A 191 11.40 -11.89 3.32
C ALA A 191 10.17 -12.71 3.73
N ASN A 192 8.97 -12.24 3.39
CA ASN A 192 7.74 -12.99 3.59
C ASN A 192 7.75 -14.33 2.86
N ARG A 193 8.22 -14.35 1.60
CA ARG A 193 8.34 -15.60 0.84
C ARG A 193 9.31 -16.58 1.52
N SER A 194 10.47 -16.11 1.97
CA SER A 194 11.41 -16.96 2.72
C SER A 194 10.78 -17.54 3.98
N VAL A 195 10.01 -16.74 4.73
CA VAL A 195 9.30 -17.22 5.92
C VAL A 195 8.22 -18.25 5.55
N ASP A 196 7.51 -18.03 4.46
CA ASP A 196 6.50 -18.99 4.00
C ASP A 196 7.12 -20.34 3.69
N ASP A 197 8.18 -20.34 2.88
CA ASP A 197 8.83 -21.57 2.42
C ASP A 197 9.57 -22.27 3.57
N GLU A 198 10.34 -21.52 4.36
CA GLU A 198 11.25 -22.08 5.36
C GLU A 198 10.60 -22.32 6.72
N TYR A 199 9.54 -21.57 7.07
CA TYR A 199 8.85 -21.67 8.37
C TYR A 199 7.42 -22.18 8.25
N TYR A 200 6.53 -21.54 7.48
CA TYR A 200 5.12 -21.94 7.49
C TYR A 200 4.84 -23.25 6.75
N LEU A 201 5.44 -23.43 5.57
CA LEU A 201 5.26 -24.60 4.70
C LEU A 201 6.22 -25.75 5.04
N ASN A 202 7.31 -25.47 5.75
CA ASN A 202 8.27 -26.47 6.17
C ASN A 202 7.77 -27.25 7.40
N ILE A 203 7.32 -28.47 7.16
CA ILE A 203 6.84 -29.41 8.19
C ILE A 203 7.98 -29.81 9.15
N HIS A 204 9.22 -29.84 8.66
CA HIS A 204 10.41 -30.25 9.41
C HIS A 204 11.21 -29.06 9.98
N ARG A 205 10.58 -27.89 10.11
CA ARG A 205 11.27 -26.70 10.61
C ARG A 205 11.83 -26.96 12.03
N PRO A 206 13.07 -26.52 12.31
CA PRO A 206 13.64 -26.65 13.65
C PRO A 206 13.11 -25.61 14.65
N TRP A 207 12.50 -24.52 14.16
CA TRP A 207 12.00 -23.43 14.99
C TRP A 207 10.55 -23.64 15.43
N LYS A 208 10.30 -23.50 16.73
CA LYS A 208 8.96 -23.59 17.33
C LYS A 208 8.20 -22.27 17.22
N THR A 209 8.93 -21.16 17.21
CA THR A 209 8.35 -19.82 17.20
C THR A 209 8.89 -18.97 16.04
N ILE A 210 8.10 -17.98 15.61
CA ILE A 210 8.55 -17.03 14.58
C ILE A 210 9.74 -16.19 15.07
N GLN A 211 9.85 -15.95 16.38
CA GLN A 211 10.98 -15.25 16.98
C GLN A 211 12.28 -16.06 16.82
N GLU A 212 12.25 -17.37 17.07
CA GLU A 212 13.40 -18.26 16.83
C GLU A 212 13.82 -18.26 15.35
N TYR A 213 12.86 -18.37 14.43
CA TYR A 213 13.14 -18.27 12.99
C TYR A 213 13.75 -16.91 12.63
N THR A 214 13.20 -15.82 13.18
CA THR A 214 13.69 -14.46 12.92
C THR A 214 15.12 -14.28 13.44
N ASN A 215 15.44 -14.88 14.60
CA ASN A 215 16.79 -14.88 15.13
C ASN A 215 17.76 -15.62 14.19
N TRP A 216 17.43 -16.86 13.82
CA TRP A 216 18.23 -17.63 12.86
C TRP A 216 18.40 -16.88 11.53
N TYR A 217 17.34 -16.26 11.01
CA TYR A 217 17.40 -15.46 9.80
C TYR A 217 18.42 -14.31 9.92
N ASN A 218 18.43 -13.60 11.03
CA ASN A 218 19.28 -12.43 11.22
C ASN A 218 20.75 -12.77 11.50
N TYR A 219 21.01 -13.90 12.15
CA TYR A 219 22.33 -14.21 12.71
C TYR A 219 23.04 -15.41 12.06
N GLU A 220 22.32 -16.30 11.39
CA GLU A 220 22.87 -17.57 10.90
C GLU A 220 22.56 -17.84 9.42
N ARG A 221 21.38 -17.42 8.94
CA ARG A 221 20.94 -17.69 7.57
C ARG A 221 21.84 -17.00 6.54
N PRO A 222 22.45 -17.73 5.60
CA PRO A 222 23.23 -17.12 4.52
C PRO A 222 22.30 -16.39 3.54
N HIS A 223 22.70 -15.19 3.12
CA HIS A 223 21.93 -14.40 2.17
C HIS A 223 22.69 -14.16 0.87
N VAL A 224 22.13 -14.66 -0.24
CA VAL A 224 22.66 -14.46 -1.61
C VAL A 224 21.97 -13.31 -2.34
N GLY A 225 21.14 -12.54 -1.64
CA GLY A 225 20.49 -11.36 -2.21
C GLY A 225 21.50 -10.27 -2.61
N LYS A 226 21.05 -9.31 -3.43
CA LYS A 226 21.87 -8.17 -3.85
C LYS A 226 22.55 -7.50 -2.65
N SER A 227 23.87 -7.34 -2.74
CA SER A 227 24.70 -6.70 -1.71
C SER A 227 24.75 -7.44 -0.36
N MET A 228 24.55 -8.77 -0.35
CA MET A 228 24.71 -9.60 0.85
C MET A 228 25.92 -10.53 0.76
N ASN A 229 26.28 -11.03 -0.42
CA ASN A 229 27.48 -11.87 -0.63
C ASN A 229 27.63 -13.03 0.37
N GLY A 230 26.52 -13.68 0.74
CA GLY A 230 26.50 -14.78 1.71
C GLY A 230 26.45 -14.35 3.18
N THR A 231 26.69 -13.09 3.49
CA THR A 231 26.67 -12.58 4.88
C THR A 231 25.25 -12.59 5.47
N THR A 232 25.18 -12.67 6.80
CA THR A 232 23.93 -12.54 7.53
C THR A 232 23.53 -11.06 7.63
N PRO A 233 22.25 -10.75 7.84
CA PRO A 233 21.80 -9.38 8.03
C PRO A 233 22.54 -8.64 9.15
N TYR A 234 22.84 -9.36 10.24
CA TYR A 234 23.59 -8.78 11.35
C TYR A 234 25.06 -8.53 11.02
N GLN A 235 25.73 -9.47 10.35
CA GLN A 235 27.10 -9.24 9.85
C GLN A 235 27.16 -8.02 8.93
N LYS A 236 26.17 -7.87 8.04
CA LYS A 236 26.07 -6.70 7.18
C LYS A 236 25.90 -5.41 7.98
N PHE A 237 25.04 -5.42 9.01
CA PHE A 237 24.91 -4.28 9.91
C PHE A 237 26.25 -3.88 10.55
N LEU A 238 26.98 -4.85 11.12
CA LEU A 238 28.30 -4.61 11.71
C LEU A 238 29.31 -4.05 10.69
N SER A 239 29.26 -4.52 9.44
CA SER A 239 30.15 -4.03 8.39
C SER A 239 29.94 -2.55 8.02
N LEU A 240 28.74 -2.02 8.27
CA LEU A 240 28.39 -0.64 7.98
C LEU A 240 28.72 0.27 9.17
N THR A 241 28.55 -0.21 10.40
CA THR A 241 28.92 0.54 11.59
C THR A 241 30.43 0.73 11.68
N LEU A 242 31.21 -0.32 11.37
CA LEU A 242 32.69 -0.27 11.38
C LEU A 242 33.28 0.68 10.32
N LYS A 243 32.57 0.96 9.22
CA LYS A 243 33.00 1.90 8.18
C LYS A 243 32.64 3.35 8.47
N SER A 244 31.84 3.59 9.50
CA SER A 244 31.34 4.91 9.89
C SER A 244 32.17 5.53 11.01
N VAL A 245 33.22 4.84 11.46
CA VAL A 245 34.26 5.26 12.41
C VAL A 245 35.54 5.47 11.62
#